data_AF-A0A532E5F1-F1
#
_entry.id   AF-A0A532E5F1-F1
#
_cell.length_a   1.000
_cell.length_b   1.000
_cell.length_c   1.000
_cell.angle_alpha   90.00
_cell.angle_beta   90.00
_cell.angle_gamma   90.00
#
_symmetry.space_group_name_H-M   'P 1'
#
loop_
_entity.id
_entity.type
_entity.pdbx_description
1 polymer ?
#
loop_
_entity_poly.entity_id
_entity_poly.type
_entity_poly.pdbx_seq_one_letter_code
_entity_poly.pdbx_strand_id
1 'polypeptide(L)'
;MDFKEQLEDIVSRSLQIDIIEAEEAIALNMSIGSNADAINNATFGAYFGSMQRILSRYAILSVTKLFERASKQYPTRSIPAALKVLSLAKNSLPISQRLIVLEKLAEFGYRKTDLESYVDSQITELIAKEFESRLPQVELPDPMSRSLDALRTVRDKSIAHHESIDTSIFPKATYGEMQELLSYAKDFVSVIGFGYLNIVYRINGDYFLTSDAETSSRCLKRLLRKAEITEATS
;
A
#
# COMPACT_ATOMS: atom_id res chain seq x y z
N MET A 1 1.66 26.84 0.35
CA MET A 1 2.16 25.63 -0.33
C MET A 1 1.18 25.31 -1.43
N ASP A 2 1.65 25.20 -2.67
CA ASP A 2 0.81 24.92 -3.82
C ASP A 2 0.12 23.55 -3.67
N PHE A 3 -1.09 23.38 -4.19
CA PHE A 3 -1.83 22.12 -4.06
C PHE A 3 -1.13 20.99 -4.83
N LYS A 4 -0.50 21.31 -5.97
CA LYS A 4 0.28 20.33 -6.73
C LYS A 4 1.49 19.85 -5.93
N GLU A 5 2.24 20.78 -5.30
CA GLU A 5 3.36 20.44 -4.41
C GLU A 5 2.91 19.58 -3.22
N GLN A 6 1.75 19.88 -2.62
CA GLN A 6 1.20 19.07 -1.53
C GLN A 6 0.85 17.67 -1.99
N LEU A 7 0.21 17.54 -3.15
CA LEU A 7 -0.14 16.25 -3.71
C LEU A 7 1.11 15.44 -4.08
N GLU A 8 2.14 16.09 -4.63
CA GLU A 8 3.43 15.47 -4.92
C GLU A 8 4.15 14.98 -3.66
N ASP A 9 4.20 15.80 -2.60
CA ASP A 9 4.79 15.40 -1.31
C ASP A 9 4.10 14.17 -0.73
N ILE A 10 2.76 14.10 -0.81
CA ILE A 10 2.02 12.94 -0.30
C ILE A 10 2.25 11.70 -1.19
N VAL A 11 2.03 11.82 -2.50
CA VAL A 11 2.05 10.66 -3.41
C VAL A 11 3.47 10.14 -3.61
N SER A 12 4.42 11.03 -3.92
CA SER A 12 5.76 10.64 -4.38
C SER A 12 6.77 10.49 -3.24
N ARG A 13 6.56 11.18 -2.11
CA ARG A 13 7.51 11.18 -0.99
C ARG A 13 7.00 10.45 0.24
N SER A 14 5.81 9.87 0.18
CA SER A 14 5.28 9.03 1.26
C SER A 14 4.59 7.79 0.73
N LEU A 15 3.46 7.93 0.02
CA LEU A 15 2.63 6.77 -0.34
C LEU A 15 3.40 5.73 -1.15
N GLN A 16 4.16 6.17 -2.16
CA GLN A 16 4.99 5.26 -2.95
C GLN A 16 6.08 4.56 -2.11
N ILE A 17 6.68 5.25 -1.14
CA ILE A 17 7.68 4.68 -0.25
C ILE A 17 7.04 3.63 0.67
N ASP A 18 5.95 3.97 1.34
CA ASP A 18 5.23 3.06 2.24
C ASP A 18 4.72 1.80 1.48
N ILE A 19 4.33 1.93 0.20
CA ILE A 19 4.00 0.78 -0.67
C ILE A 19 5.22 -0.12 -0.88
N ILE A 20 6.35 0.43 -1.32
CA ILE A 20 7.58 -0.35 -1.58
C ILE A 20 8.04 -1.06 -0.30
N GLU A 21 8.07 -0.34 0.81
CA GLU A 21 8.50 -0.84 2.11
C GLU A 21 7.62 -2.00 2.59
N ALA A 22 6.30 -1.90 2.41
CA ALA A 22 5.38 -2.98 2.72
C ALA A 22 5.59 -4.20 1.81
N GLU A 23 5.72 -3.99 0.50
CA GLU A 23 5.96 -5.08 -0.47
C GLU A 23 7.29 -5.79 -0.20
N GLU A 24 8.36 -5.05 0.08
CA GLU A 24 9.68 -5.60 0.40
C GLU A 24 9.63 -6.44 1.67
N ALA A 25 9.01 -5.93 2.73
CA ALA A 25 8.89 -6.65 3.98
C ALA A 25 8.07 -7.94 3.83
N ILE A 26 6.96 -7.89 3.09
CA ILE A 26 6.13 -9.07 2.80
C ILE A 26 6.93 -10.08 1.96
N ALA A 27 7.57 -9.65 0.88
CA ALA A 27 8.33 -10.53 -0.02
C ALA A 27 9.49 -11.22 0.71
N LEU A 28 10.22 -10.48 1.55
CA LEU A 28 11.32 -11.03 2.34
C LEU A 28 10.80 -12.02 3.39
N ASN A 29 9.71 -11.69 4.08
CA ASN A 29 9.12 -12.55 5.09
C ASN A 29 8.56 -13.86 4.50
N MET A 30 7.88 -13.77 3.35
CA MET A 30 7.45 -14.92 2.57
C MET A 30 8.64 -15.77 2.12
N SER A 31 9.72 -15.15 1.63
CA SER A 31 10.92 -15.88 1.22
C SER A 31 11.57 -16.62 2.39
N ILE A 32 11.58 -16.06 3.60
CA ILE A 32 12.06 -16.76 4.80
C ILE A 32 11.14 -17.95 5.12
N GLY A 33 9.82 -17.73 5.09
CA GLY A 33 8.83 -18.77 5.37
C GLY A 33 8.93 -19.96 4.41
N SER A 34 9.07 -19.69 3.11
CA SER A 34 9.26 -20.71 2.07
C SER A 34 10.62 -21.41 2.10
N ASN A 35 11.53 -21.05 3.02
CA ASN A 35 12.80 -21.75 3.22
C ASN A 35 12.99 -22.14 4.69
N ALA A 36 11.91 -22.14 5.49
CA ALA A 36 12.00 -22.28 6.94
C ALA A 36 12.66 -23.60 7.36
N ASP A 37 12.32 -24.72 6.70
CA ASP A 37 12.90 -26.03 7.02
C ASP A 37 14.40 -26.07 6.76
N ALA A 38 14.84 -25.60 5.58
CA ALA A 38 16.26 -25.51 5.25
C ALA A 38 17.02 -24.60 6.23
N ILE A 39 16.45 -23.44 6.56
CA ILE A 39 17.01 -22.48 7.52
C ILE A 39 17.13 -23.10 8.92
N ASN A 40 16.11 -23.83 9.36
CA ASN A 40 16.09 -24.49 10.67
C ASN A 40 17.10 -25.64 10.75
N ASN A 41 17.20 -26.46 9.70
CA ASN A 41 18.20 -27.53 9.59
C ASN A 41 19.62 -26.97 9.60
N ALA A 42 19.83 -25.80 9.00
CA ALA A 42 21.10 -25.06 9.04
C ALA A 42 21.33 -24.29 10.36
N THR A 43 20.49 -24.48 11.38
CA THR A 43 20.58 -23.85 12.72
C THR A 43 20.42 -22.33 12.77
N PHE A 44 19.89 -21.70 11.71
CA PHE A 44 19.65 -20.25 11.65
C PHE A 44 18.22 -19.84 12.02
N GLY A 45 17.39 -20.79 12.47
CA GLY A 45 15.97 -20.57 12.78
C GLY A 45 15.70 -19.42 13.75
N ALA A 46 16.50 -19.28 14.81
CA ALA A 46 16.32 -18.21 15.80
C ALA A 46 16.52 -16.81 15.21
N TYR A 47 17.55 -16.64 14.35
CA TYR A 47 17.82 -15.37 13.69
C TYR A 47 16.70 -15.01 12.73
N PHE A 48 16.35 -15.92 11.83
CA PHE A 48 15.32 -15.67 10.83
C PHE A 48 13.92 -15.55 11.45
N GLY A 49 13.61 -16.28 12.51
CA GLY A 49 12.36 -16.10 13.26
C GLY A 49 12.25 -14.71 13.90
N SER A 50 13.35 -14.15 14.40
CA SER A 50 13.39 -12.75 14.86
C SER A 50 13.16 -11.76 13.71
N MET A 51 13.79 -12.01 12.55
CA MET A 51 13.61 -11.20 11.36
C MET A 51 12.17 -11.22 10.84
N GLN A 52 11.53 -12.39 10.75
CA GLN A 52 10.12 -12.48 10.34
C GLN A 52 9.22 -11.65 11.26
N ARG A 53 9.47 -11.65 12.57
CA ARG A 53 8.71 -10.83 13.53
C ARG A 53 8.88 -9.33 13.26
N ILE A 54 10.10 -8.89 12.98
CA ILE A 54 10.41 -7.49 12.66
C ILE A 54 9.75 -7.11 11.33
N LEU A 55 9.88 -7.94 10.30
CA LEU A 55 9.30 -7.70 8.98
C LEU A 55 7.77 -7.69 9.00
N SER A 56 7.13 -8.58 9.75
CA SER A 56 5.68 -8.56 9.95
C SER A 56 5.22 -7.26 10.59
N ARG A 57 5.90 -6.79 11.63
CA ARG A 57 5.57 -5.50 12.28
C ARG A 57 5.78 -4.33 11.33
N TYR A 58 6.85 -4.36 10.55
CA TYR A 58 7.16 -3.33 9.57
C TYR A 58 6.09 -3.26 8.47
N ALA A 59 5.71 -4.40 7.90
CA ALA A 59 4.62 -4.48 6.91
C ALA A 59 3.29 -3.93 7.46
N ILE A 60 2.92 -4.30 8.71
CA ILE A 60 1.71 -3.78 9.37
C ILE A 60 1.78 -2.25 9.48
N LEU A 61 2.91 -1.70 9.92
CA LEU A 61 3.10 -0.26 10.06
C LEU A 61 3.01 0.46 8.71
N SER A 62 3.75 0.00 7.70
CA SER A 62 3.77 0.64 6.38
C SER A 62 2.40 0.59 5.70
N VAL A 63 1.68 -0.54 5.78
CA VAL A 63 0.31 -0.63 5.24
C VAL A 63 -0.66 0.29 5.99
N THR A 64 -0.63 0.31 7.32
CA THR A 64 -1.60 1.12 8.10
C THR A 64 -1.42 2.63 7.90
N LYS A 65 -0.18 3.12 7.71
CA LYS A 65 0.11 4.54 7.39
C LYS A 65 -0.61 5.04 6.14
N LEU A 66 -0.68 4.20 5.10
CA LEU A 66 -1.33 4.54 3.81
C LEU A 66 -2.79 5.00 4.00
N PHE A 67 -3.46 4.47 5.02
CA PHE A 67 -4.89 4.70 5.27
C PHE A 67 -5.16 5.58 6.50
N GLU A 68 -4.14 6.13 7.16
CA GLU A 68 -4.29 6.87 8.40
C GLU A 68 -4.95 8.23 8.18
N ARG A 69 -6.04 8.52 8.89
CA ARG A 69 -6.71 9.82 8.79
C ARG A 69 -5.88 10.87 9.55
N ALA A 70 -5.76 12.06 8.96
CA ALA A 70 -5.07 13.16 9.61
C ALA A 70 -5.71 13.48 10.97
N SER A 71 -4.87 13.62 12.01
CA SER A 71 -5.31 14.14 13.30
C SER A 71 -5.25 15.66 13.31
N LYS A 72 -5.93 16.32 14.25
CA LYS A 72 -5.85 17.78 14.42
C LYS A 72 -4.44 18.27 14.76
N GLN A 73 -3.62 17.42 15.38
CA GLN A 73 -2.29 17.77 15.89
C GLN A 73 -1.18 17.48 14.89
N TYR A 74 -1.32 16.43 14.08
CA TYR A 74 -0.26 15.96 13.18
C TYR A 74 -0.84 15.70 11.77
N PRO A 75 -0.41 16.47 10.75
CA PRO A 75 -0.76 16.18 9.37
C PRO A 75 -0.13 14.86 8.95
N THR A 76 -0.91 14.01 8.28
CA THR A 76 -0.44 12.73 7.75
C THR A 76 -0.29 12.79 6.23
N ARG A 77 0.61 11.98 5.69
CA ARG A 77 0.82 11.81 4.25
C ARG A 77 0.20 10.50 3.78
N SER A 78 -1.12 10.44 3.86
CA SER A 78 -1.91 9.23 3.58
C SER A 78 -2.85 9.43 2.39
N ILE A 79 -3.49 8.35 1.93
CA ILE A 79 -4.51 8.41 0.88
C ILE A 79 -5.67 9.35 1.28
N PRO A 80 -6.23 9.28 2.50
CA PRO A 80 -7.19 10.27 2.99
C PRO A 80 -6.70 11.73 2.86
N ALA A 81 -5.43 11.99 3.14
CA ALA A 81 -4.86 13.33 3.03
C ALA A 81 -4.77 13.79 1.56
N ALA A 82 -4.33 12.91 0.65
CA ALA A 82 -4.30 13.20 -0.79
C ALA A 82 -5.71 13.47 -1.35
N LEU A 83 -6.71 12.67 -0.96
CA LEU A 83 -8.11 12.89 -1.34
C LEU A 83 -8.64 14.24 -0.85
N LYS A 84 -8.28 14.65 0.38
CA LYS A 84 -8.60 15.98 0.89
C LYS A 84 -7.96 17.09 0.07
N VAL A 85 -6.70 16.93 -0.35
CA VAL A 85 -6.02 17.89 -1.24
C VAL A 85 -6.76 18.00 -2.58
N LEU A 86 -7.10 16.88 -3.22
CA LEU A 86 -7.85 16.88 -4.49
C LEU A 86 -9.20 17.57 -4.36
N SER A 87 -9.94 17.31 -3.28
CA SER A 87 -11.25 17.92 -3.02
C SER A 87 -11.14 19.45 -2.86
N LEU A 88 -10.14 19.93 -2.12
CA LEU A 88 -9.90 21.36 -1.93
C LEU A 88 -9.37 22.04 -3.21
N ALA A 89 -8.60 21.32 -4.02
CA ALA A 89 -7.94 21.85 -5.20
C ALA A 89 -8.73 21.68 -6.50
N LYS A 90 -9.94 21.09 -6.48
CA LYS A 90 -10.68 20.70 -7.68
C LYS A 90 -10.85 21.81 -8.72
N ASN A 91 -10.93 23.07 -8.30
CA ASN A 91 -11.11 24.21 -9.21
C ASN A 91 -9.80 24.81 -9.74
N SER A 92 -8.65 24.43 -9.19
CA SER A 92 -7.35 25.05 -9.48
C SER A 92 -6.26 24.07 -9.89
N LEU A 93 -6.44 22.77 -9.67
CA LEU A 93 -5.49 21.73 -10.04
C LEU A 93 -5.84 21.15 -11.42
N PRO A 94 -5.10 21.50 -12.49
CA PRO A 94 -5.34 20.94 -13.81
C PRO A 94 -4.96 19.45 -13.85
N ILE A 95 -5.66 18.68 -14.70
CA ILE A 95 -5.34 17.27 -14.92
C ILE A 95 -4.29 17.17 -16.03
N SER A 96 -3.04 16.91 -15.66
CA SER A 96 -1.91 16.77 -16.59
C SER A 96 -2.13 15.67 -17.64
N GLN A 97 -2.70 14.54 -17.23
CA GLN A 97 -2.93 13.36 -18.08
C GLN A 97 -4.39 12.90 -17.98
N ARG A 98 -5.28 13.71 -18.55
CA ARG A 98 -6.73 13.54 -18.45
C ARG A 98 -7.23 12.17 -18.93
N LEU A 99 -6.65 11.63 -20.01
CA LEU A 99 -7.05 10.33 -20.56
C LEU A 99 -6.96 9.21 -19.52
N ILE A 100 -5.93 9.21 -18.68
CA ILE A 100 -5.70 8.18 -17.65
C ILE A 100 -6.77 8.22 -16.58
N VAL A 101 -7.17 9.43 -16.15
CA VAL A 101 -8.24 9.61 -15.17
C VAL A 101 -9.59 9.19 -15.76
N LEU A 102 -9.83 9.51 -17.04
CA LEU A 102 -11.05 9.10 -17.76
C LEU A 102 -11.15 7.59 -17.95
N GLU A 103 -10.05 6.93 -18.28
CA GLU A 103 -9.99 5.46 -18.36
C GLU A 103 -10.30 4.83 -17.01
N LYS A 104 -9.73 5.37 -15.92
CA LYS A 104 -10.03 4.87 -14.59
C LYS A 104 -11.50 5.06 -14.20
N LEU A 105 -12.07 6.22 -14.50
CA LEU A 105 -13.51 6.44 -14.29
C LEU A 105 -14.35 5.46 -15.13
N ALA A 106 -13.93 5.14 -16.35
CA ALA A 106 -14.61 4.12 -17.14
C ALA A 106 -14.53 2.72 -16.49
N GLU A 107 -13.39 2.35 -15.89
CA GLU A 107 -13.28 1.12 -15.09
C GLU A 107 -14.20 1.12 -13.87
N PHE A 108 -14.49 2.30 -13.29
CA PHE A 108 -15.48 2.46 -12.22
C PHE A 108 -16.94 2.43 -12.72
N GLY A 109 -17.17 2.28 -14.03
CA GLY A 109 -18.48 2.09 -14.63
C GLY A 109 -19.08 3.34 -15.29
N TYR A 110 -18.33 4.43 -15.37
CA TYR A 110 -18.79 5.64 -16.06
C TYR A 110 -18.67 5.50 -17.58
N ARG A 111 -19.63 6.05 -18.32
CA ARG A 111 -19.56 6.06 -19.80
C ARG A 111 -18.59 7.13 -20.26
N LYS A 112 -17.62 6.76 -21.09
CA LYS A 112 -16.62 7.70 -21.64
C LYS A 112 -17.27 8.91 -22.33
N THR A 113 -18.35 8.68 -23.08
CA THR A 113 -19.13 9.73 -23.78
C THR A 113 -19.65 10.81 -22.83
N ASP A 114 -20.04 10.44 -21.61
CA ASP A 114 -20.60 11.39 -20.65
C ASP A 114 -19.48 12.25 -20.06
N LEU A 115 -18.31 11.63 -19.84
CA LEU A 115 -17.13 12.28 -19.26
C LEU A 115 -16.40 13.24 -20.20
N GLU A 116 -16.55 13.09 -21.52
CA GLU A 116 -15.94 13.99 -22.51
C GLU A 116 -16.40 15.44 -22.33
N SER A 117 -17.63 15.63 -21.87
CA SER A 117 -18.22 16.95 -21.63
C SER A 117 -17.80 17.60 -20.31
N TYR A 118 -17.19 16.84 -19.39
CA TYR A 118 -16.91 17.32 -18.04
C TYR A 118 -15.70 18.26 -18.02
N VAL A 119 -15.74 19.32 -17.25
CA VAL A 119 -14.51 20.10 -16.97
C VAL A 119 -13.63 19.37 -15.94
N ASP A 120 -12.34 19.72 -15.88
CA ASP A 120 -11.38 19.07 -14.98
C ASP A 120 -11.81 19.06 -13.51
N SER A 121 -12.51 20.10 -13.05
CA SER A 121 -13.01 20.16 -11.67
C SER A 121 -14.08 19.10 -11.37
N GLN A 122 -14.95 18.81 -12.34
CA GLN A 122 -15.96 17.77 -12.23
C GLN A 122 -15.31 16.38 -12.25
N ILE A 123 -14.30 16.17 -13.10
CA ILE A 123 -13.54 14.91 -13.13
C ILE A 123 -12.76 14.70 -11.84
N THR A 124 -12.13 15.75 -11.32
CA THR A 124 -11.37 15.70 -10.06
C THR A 124 -12.28 15.35 -8.88
N GLU A 125 -13.45 15.98 -8.82
CA GLU A 125 -14.47 15.64 -7.81
C GLU A 125 -14.95 14.19 -7.95
N LEU A 126 -15.20 13.74 -9.18
CA LEU A 126 -15.69 12.40 -9.44
C LEU A 126 -14.65 11.33 -9.06
N ILE A 127 -13.41 11.46 -9.53
CA ILE A 127 -12.37 10.47 -9.24
C ILE A 127 -12.01 10.43 -7.75
N ALA A 128 -11.98 11.60 -7.07
CA ALA A 128 -11.76 11.66 -5.63
C ALA A 128 -12.91 10.95 -4.88
N LYS A 129 -14.16 11.21 -5.25
CA LYS A 129 -15.33 10.55 -4.67
C LYS A 129 -15.32 9.04 -4.88
N GLU A 130 -14.95 8.58 -6.07
CA GLU A 130 -14.88 7.15 -6.37
C GLU A 130 -13.82 6.45 -5.52
N PHE A 131 -12.62 7.02 -5.38
CA PHE A 131 -11.62 6.48 -4.48
C PHE A 131 -12.06 6.54 -3.01
N GLU A 132 -12.63 7.67 -2.56
CA GLU A 132 -13.11 7.83 -1.19
C GLU A 132 -14.21 6.81 -0.82
N SER A 133 -15.14 6.54 -1.74
CA SER A 133 -16.21 5.56 -1.54
C SER A 133 -15.74 4.11 -1.42
N ARG A 134 -14.57 3.80 -1.98
CA ARG A 134 -13.92 2.48 -1.93
C ARG A 134 -12.79 2.41 -0.91
N LEU A 135 -12.50 3.52 -0.23
CA LEU A 135 -11.46 3.58 0.78
C LEU A 135 -11.85 2.64 1.93
N PRO A 136 -10.96 1.75 2.41
CA PRO A 136 -11.27 0.91 3.55
C PRO A 136 -11.51 1.74 4.81
N GLN A 137 -12.60 1.46 5.53
CA GLN A 137 -13.03 2.17 6.75
C GLN A 137 -13.42 1.16 7.82
N VAL A 138 -13.01 1.39 9.06
CA VAL A 138 -13.25 0.45 10.18
C VAL A 138 -14.74 0.17 10.38
N GLU A 139 -15.59 1.14 10.04
CA GLU A 139 -17.04 1.07 10.19
C GLU A 139 -17.75 0.24 9.10
N LEU A 140 -17.06 -0.10 8.00
CA LEU A 140 -17.65 -0.82 6.87
C LEU A 140 -17.40 -2.34 7.01
N PRO A 141 -18.42 -3.19 6.77
CA PRO A 141 -18.31 -4.63 6.94
C PRO A 141 -17.62 -5.34 5.75
N ASP A 142 -17.03 -4.62 4.81
CA ASP A 142 -16.39 -5.21 3.64
C ASP A 142 -15.04 -5.89 3.99
N PRO A 143 -14.57 -6.85 3.19
CA PRO A 143 -13.34 -7.59 3.47
C PRO A 143 -12.11 -6.69 3.71
N MET A 144 -11.87 -5.72 2.84
CA MET A 144 -10.69 -4.85 2.88
C MET A 144 -10.70 -3.96 4.14
N SER A 145 -11.87 -3.46 4.53
CA SER A 145 -12.09 -2.73 5.77
C SER A 145 -11.81 -3.55 7.02
N ARG A 146 -12.28 -4.82 7.07
CA ARG A 146 -11.96 -5.74 8.17
C ARG A 146 -10.48 -6.04 8.26
N SER A 147 -9.80 -6.23 7.12
CA SER A 147 -8.37 -6.44 7.09
C SER A 147 -7.61 -5.22 7.62
N LEU A 148 -8.00 -3.99 7.22
CA LEU A 148 -7.38 -2.77 7.75
C LEU A 148 -7.59 -2.63 9.27
N ASP A 149 -8.80 -2.93 9.76
CA ASP A 149 -9.10 -2.89 11.20
C ASP A 149 -8.27 -3.91 11.99
N ALA A 150 -8.11 -5.13 11.45
CA ALA A 150 -7.25 -6.15 12.04
C ALA A 150 -5.79 -5.66 12.15
N LEU A 151 -5.25 -5.05 11.09
CA LEU A 151 -3.90 -4.50 11.09
C LEU A 151 -3.75 -3.36 12.12
N ARG A 152 -4.73 -2.46 12.20
CA ARG A 152 -4.73 -1.37 13.20
C ARG A 152 -4.81 -1.90 14.62
N THR A 153 -5.64 -2.91 14.86
CA THR A 153 -5.74 -3.56 16.17
C THR A 153 -4.39 -4.14 16.58
N VAL A 154 -3.73 -4.90 15.70
CA VAL A 154 -2.39 -5.45 16.00
C VAL A 154 -1.36 -4.34 16.22
N ARG A 155 -1.37 -3.28 15.39
CA ARG A 155 -0.48 -2.12 15.55
C ARG A 155 -0.66 -1.48 16.92
N ASP A 156 -1.88 -1.10 17.27
CA ASP A 156 -2.15 -0.33 18.47
C ASP A 156 -1.90 -1.16 19.73
N LYS A 157 -2.32 -2.43 19.72
CA LYS A 157 -2.25 -3.30 20.90
C LYS A 157 -0.89 -3.95 21.11
N SER A 158 -0.27 -4.46 20.04
CA SER A 158 0.97 -5.23 20.13
C SER A 158 2.22 -4.41 19.86
N ILE A 159 2.16 -3.44 18.95
CA ILE A 159 3.35 -2.69 18.50
C ILE A 159 3.49 -1.39 19.29
N ALA A 160 2.44 -0.59 19.39
CA ALA A 160 2.49 0.73 20.02
C ALA A 160 2.48 0.62 21.55
N HIS A 161 1.55 -0.14 22.12
CA HIS A 161 1.32 -0.13 23.57
C HIS A 161 1.96 -1.31 24.33
N HIS A 162 2.56 -2.29 23.65
CA HIS A 162 3.15 -3.49 24.28
C HIS A 162 2.22 -4.11 25.35
N GLU A 163 0.90 -4.14 25.08
CA GLU A 163 -0.06 -4.66 26.05
C GLU A 163 0.26 -6.13 26.33
N SER A 164 0.26 -6.54 27.60
CA SER A 164 0.50 -7.93 28.02
C SER A 164 -0.73 -8.80 27.75
N ILE A 165 -1.15 -8.85 26.49
CA ILE A 165 -2.31 -9.58 26.00
C ILE A 165 -1.82 -10.70 25.09
N ASP A 166 -2.49 -11.85 25.16
CA ASP A 166 -2.22 -12.94 24.24
C ASP A 166 -2.57 -12.51 22.80
N THR A 167 -1.54 -12.25 22.00
CA THR A 167 -1.69 -11.85 20.58
C THR A 167 -2.39 -12.90 19.71
N SER A 168 -2.57 -14.13 20.20
CA SER A 168 -3.32 -15.17 19.51
C SER A 168 -4.80 -14.82 19.31
N ILE A 169 -5.35 -13.97 20.20
CA ILE A 169 -6.76 -13.58 20.20
C ILE A 169 -7.06 -12.39 19.27
N PHE A 170 -6.03 -11.70 18.79
CA PHE A 170 -6.23 -10.55 17.91
C PHE A 170 -6.67 -11.01 16.52
N PRO A 171 -7.57 -10.25 15.87
CA PRO A 171 -7.86 -10.47 14.46
C PRO A 171 -6.55 -10.37 13.66
N LYS A 172 -6.31 -11.32 12.76
CA LYS A 172 -5.12 -11.37 11.92
C LYS A 172 -5.54 -11.18 10.47
N ALA A 173 -4.92 -10.21 9.82
CA ALA A 173 -4.93 -10.14 8.37
C ALA A 173 -3.83 -11.05 7.80
N THR A 174 -4.17 -11.81 6.78
CA THR A 174 -3.26 -12.60 5.96
C THR A 174 -2.42 -11.71 5.04
N TYR A 175 -1.34 -12.26 4.48
CA TYR A 175 -0.59 -11.53 3.45
C TYR A 175 -1.43 -11.26 2.20
N GLY A 176 -2.37 -12.14 1.84
CA GLY A 176 -3.30 -11.90 0.74
C GLY A 176 -4.15 -10.65 0.97
N GLU A 177 -4.70 -10.50 2.17
CA GLU A 177 -5.47 -9.32 2.56
C GLU A 177 -4.62 -8.03 2.62
N MET A 178 -3.36 -8.11 3.06
CA MET A 178 -2.43 -6.98 2.96
C MET A 178 -2.16 -6.61 1.49
N GLN A 179 -2.04 -7.59 0.60
CA GLN A 179 -1.84 -7.38 -0.83
C GLN A 179 -3.06 -6.72 -1.49
N GLU A 180 -4.28 -7.02 -1.04
CA GLU A 180 -5.49 -6.33 -1.51
C GLU A 180 -5.47 -4.83 -1.14
N LEU A 181 -5.11 -4.50 0.11
CA LEU A 181 -4.92 -3.12 0.56
C LEU A 181 -3.83 -2.40 -0.26
N LEU A 182 -2.69 -3.07 -0.49
CA LEU A 182 -1.62 -2.52 -1.32
C LEU A 182 -2.05 -2.36 -2.78
N SER A 183 -2.88 -3.25 -3.32
CA SER A 183 -3.41 -3.14 -4.67
C SER A 183 -4.25 -1.88 -4.84
N TYR A 184 -5.14 -1.58 -3.88
CA TYR A 184 -5.88 -0.33 -3.84
C TYR A 184 -4.94 0.88 -3.79
N ALA A 185 -3.92 0.85 -2.92
CA ALA A 185 -2.96 1.94 -2.78
C ALA A 185 -2.14 2.16 -4.07
N LYS A 186 -1.68 1.08 -4.72
CA LYS A 186 -0.97 1.10 -6.00
C LYS A 186 -1.83 1.69 -7.11
N ASP A 187 -3.11 1.30 -7.16
CA ASP A 187 -4.07 1.84 -8.12
C ASP A 187 -4.29 3.33 -7.91
N PHE A 188 -4.48 3.76 -6.66
CA PHE A 188 -4.60 5.18 -6.30
C PHE A 188 -3.37 5.99 -6.73
N VAL A 189 -2.16 5.60 -6.31
CA VAL A 189 -0.94 6.37 -6.65
C VAL A 189 -0.67 6.36 -8.16
N SER A 190 -1.02 5.30 -8.88
CA SER A 190 -0.84 5.23 -10.33
C SER A 190 -1.73 6.24 -11.06
N VAL A 191 -3.01 6.31 -10.68
CA VAL A 191 -3.98 7.22 -11.31
C VAL A 191 -3.69 8.66 -10.93
N ILE A 192 -3.46 8.94 -9.65
CA ILE A 192 -3.24 10.31 -9.17
C ILE A 192 -1.84 10.80 -9.57
N GLY A 193 -0.82 9.96 -9.43
CA GLY A 193 0.55 10.24 -9.84
C GLY A 193 0.63 10.58 -11.32
N PHE A 194 0.09 9.74 -12.20
CA PHE A 194 0.19 10.00 -13.63
C PHE A 194 -0.79 11.11 -14.06
N GLY A 195 -2.05 11.02 -13.60
CA GLY A 195 -3.12 11.96 -13.91
C GLY A 195 -2.81 13.41 -13.57
N TYR A 196 -2.26 13.68 -12.39
CA TYR A 196 -2.05 15.05 -11.91
C TYR A 196 -0.59 15.47 -11.87
N LEU A 197 0.34 14.55 -11.60
CA LEU A 197 1.76 14.85 -11.39
C LEU A 197 2.65 14.47 -12.58
N ASN A 198 2.10 13.78 -13.59
CA ASN A 198 2.86 13.23 -14.71
C ASN A 198 3.96 12.22 -14.27
N ILE A 199 3.70 11.49 -13.18
CA ILE A 199 4.60 10.46 -12.64
C ILE A 199 3.97 9.10 -12.91
N VAL A 200 4.63 8.28 -13.73
CA VAL A 200 4.16 6.94 -14.05
C VAL A 200 4.55 5.99 -12.92
N TYR A 201 3.61 5.16 -12.47
CA TYR A 201 3.87 4.04 -11.54
C TYR A 201 3.43 2.68 -12.09
N ARG A 202 2.58 2.66 -13.13
CA ARG A 202 2.04 1.45 -13.74
C ARG A 202 2.29 1.46 -15.24
N ILE A 203 2.77 0.34 -15.78
CA ILE A 203 3.00 0.12 -17.21
C ILE A 203 2.42 -1.26 -17.55
N ASN A 204 1.54 -1.34 -18.55
CA ASN A 204 0.89 -2.59 -18.99
C ASN A 204 0.13 -3.34 -17.88
N GLY A 205 -0.42 -2.62 -16.90
CA GLY A 205 -1.12 -3.22 -15.75
C GLY A 205 -0.23 -3.47 -14.53
N ASP A 206 1.09 -3.52 -14.72
CA ASP A 206 2.04 -3.85 -13.66
C ASP A 206 2.58 -2.60 -12.96
N TYR A 207 2.59 -2.61 -11.62
CA TYR A 207 3.24 -1.59 -10.81
C TYR A 207 4.75 -1.84 -10.83
N PHE A 208 5.51 -1.04 -11.57
CA PHE A 208 6.89 -1.41 -11.91
C PHE A 208 7.86 -1.41 -10.71
N LEU A 209 7.52 -0.68 -9.65
CA LEU A 209 8.33 -0.64 -8.42
C LEU A 209 8.21 -1.92 -7.57
N THR A 210 7.26 -2.81 -7.88
CA THR A 210 7.16 -4.12 -7.21
C THR A 210 8.43 -4.95 -7.42
N SER A 211 9.05 -4.88 -8.61
CA SER A 211 10.31 -5.60 -8.87
C SER A 211 11.47 -5.10 -8.00
N ASP A 212 11.50 -3.80 -7.73
CA ASP A 212 12.49 -3.18 -6.87
C ASP A 212 12.29 -3.63 -5.42
N ALA A 213 11.05 -3.65 -4.93
CA ALA A 213 10.70 -4.15 -3.60
C ALA A 213 11.09 -5.63 -3.40
N GLU A 214 11.04 -6.45 -4.45
CA GLU A 214 11.44 -7.86 -4.39
C GLU A 214 12.96 -8.08 -4.36
N THR A 215 13.78 -7.06 -4.60
CA THR A 215 15.24 -7.19 -4.72
C THR A 215 15.87 -7.85 -3.49
N SER A 216 15.48 -7.43 -2.28
CA SER A 216 16.00 -8.01 -1.04
C SER A 216 15.64 -9.49 -0.90
N SER A 217 14.43 -9.89 -1.29
CA SER A 217 14.02 -11.29 -1.30
C SER A 217 14.84 -12.13 -2.30
N ARG A 218 15.13 -11.59 -3.50
CA ARG A 218 15.96 -12.25 -4.52
C ARG A 218 17.40 -12.39 -4.02
N CYS A 219 17.94 -11.38 -3.34
CA CYS A 219 19.25 -11.43 -2.71
C CYS A 219 19.30 -12.49 -1.60
N LEU A 220 18.28 -12.58 -0.75
CA LEU A 220 18.18 -13.63 0.27
C LEU A 220 18.17 -15.02 -0.37
N LYS A 221 17.33 -15.27 -1.38
CA LYS A 221 17.29 -16.56 -2.10
C LYS A 221 18.65 -16.94 -2.68
N ARG A 222 19.35 -15.97 -3.28
CA ARG A 222 20.72 -16.15 -3.80
C ARG A 222 21.73 -16.46 -2.69
N LEU A 223 21.62 -15.81 -1.54
CA LEU A 223 22.48 -16.02 -0.38
C LEU A 223 22.28 -17.43 0.18
N LEU A 224 21.03 -17.83 0.42
CA LEU A 224 20.68 -19.17 0.91
C LEU A 224 21.22 -20.26 -0.02
N ARG A 225 21.03 -20.08 -1.34
CA ARG A 225 21.61 -20.99 -2.34
C ARG A 225 23.13 -21.07 -2.30
N LYS A 226 23.83 -19.95 -2.12
CA LYS A 226 25.29 -19.92 -2.00
C LYS A 226 25.80 -20.54 -0.70
N ALA A 227 25.00 -20.50 0.34
CA ALA A 227 25.29 -21.11 1.63
C ALA A 227 24.90 -22.61 1.68
N GLU A 228 24.41 -23.18 0.57
CA GLU A 228 23.88 -24.55 0.50
C GLU A 228 22.70 -24.79 1.45
N ILE A 229 21.98 -23.72 1.80
CA ILE A 229 20.76 -23.73 2.60
C ILE A 229 19.58 -23.67 1.63
N THR A 230 19.31 -24.78 0.94
CA THR A 230 18.16 -24.89 0.04
C THR A 230 17.28 -26.04 0.49
N GLU A 231 15.98 -25.97 0.20
CA GLU A 231 15.14 -27.16 0.31
C GLU A 231 15.75 -28.28 -0.53
N ALA A 232 15.80 -29.49 0.02
CA ALA A 232 16.10 -30.67 -0.78
C ALA A 232 15.03 -30.72 -1.87
N THR A 233 15.42 -30.53 -3.13
CA THR A 233 14.51 -30.68 -4.26
C THR A 233 14.00 -32.11 -4.21
N SER A 234 12.74 -32.27 -3.83
CA SER A 234 12.04 -33.56 -3.80
C SER A 234 11.43 -33.83 -5.18
#